data_AF-A0A1C0VE32-F1
#
_entry.id   AF-A0A1C0VE32-F1
#
_cell.length_a   1.000
_cell.length_b   1.000
_cell.length_c   1.000
_cell.angle_alpha   90.00
_cell.angle_beta   90.00
_cell.angle_gamma   90.00
#
_symmetry.space_group_name_H-M   'P 1'
#
loop_
_entity.id
_entity.type
_entity.pdbx_description
1 polymer ?
#
loop_
_entity_poly.entity_id
_entity_poly.type
_entity_poly.pdbx_seq_one_letter_code
_entity_poly.pdbx_strand_id
1 'polypeptide(L)'
;MNNQILELPDDYRDLLMVSAADMRDIDGMTIINQASANWLGGKLDTGTYFDTLDHYGIDPHKHVKPVEELAFNQIVTVELFL
;
A
#
# COMPACT_ATOMS: atom_id res chain seq x y z
N MET A 1 27.39 0.07 -17.36
CA MET A 1 26.12 0.69 -16.95
C MET A 1 25.50 -0.25 -15.93
N ASN A 2 25.37 0.17 -14.67
CA ASN A 2 24.69 -0.64 -13.67
C ASN A 2 23.19 -0.52 -13.93
N ASN A 3 22.58 -1.55 -14.52
CA ASN A 3 21.14 -1.70 -14.47
C ASN A 3 20.79 -2.00 -13.00
N GLN A 4 20.41 -0.97 -12.25
CA GLN A 4 19.63 -1.20 -11.03
C GLN A 4 18.29 -1.77 -11.48
N ILE A 5 18.21 -3.09 -11.53
CA ILE A 5 16.93 -3.78 -11.58
C ILE A 5 16.29 -3.48 -10.23
N LEU A 6 15.32 -2.56 -10.22
CA LEU A 6 14.45 -2.37 -9.07
C LEU A 6 13.56 -3.61 -9.02
N GLU A 7 13.93 -4.58 -8.18
CA GLU A 7 13.07 -5.70 -7.87
C GLU A 7 11.85 -5.16 -7.13
N LEU A 8 10.69 -5.35 -7.75
CA LEU A 8 9.42 -5.06 -7.11
C LEU A 8 9.18 -6.14 -6.05
N PRO A 9 8.60 -5.80 -4.89
CA PRO A 9 8.26 -6.81 -3.91
C PRO A 9 7.28 -7.82 -4.50
N ASP A 10 7.49 -9.11 -4.16
CA ASP A 10 6.58 -10.20 -4.54
C ASP A 10 5.15 -9.97 -4.03
N ASP A 11 5.03 -9.17 -2.97
CA ASP A 11 3.80 -8.77 -2.34
C ASP A 11 3.61 -7.25 -2.42
N TYR A 12 2.60 -6.81 -3.17
CA TYR A 12 2.29 -5.38 -3.30
C TYR A 12 1.91 -4.73 -1.95
N ARG A 13 1.59 -5.52 -0.91
CA ARG A 13 1.39 -5.02 0.46
C ARG A 13 2.63 -4.31 1.00
N ASP A 14 3.81 -4.78 0.63
CA ASP A 14 5.08 -4.23 1.13
C ASP A 14 5.29 -2.77 0.69
N LEU A 15 4.61 -2.35 -0.39
CA LEU A 15 4.69 -0.98 -0.91
C LEU A 15 3.91 0.03 -0.07
N LEU A 16 2.97 -0.45 0.76
CA LEU A 16 2.18 0.40 1.66
C LEU A 16 2.69 0.36 3.09
N MET A 17 3.68 -0.50 3.38
CA MET A 17 4.26 -0.60 4.72
C MET A 17 5.14 0.61 4.99
N VAL A 18 4.95 1.19 6.17
CA VAL A 18 5.79 2.27 6.69
C VAL A 18 6.69 1.73 7.80
N SER A 19 7.82 2.39 8.01
CA SER A 19 8.74 2.13 9.11
C SER A 19 8.78 3.31 10.08
N ALA A 20 8.90 3.01 11.37
CA ALA A 20 9.07 4.03 12.40
C ALA A 20 10.50 4.58 12.35
N ALA A 21 10.64 5.91 12.36
CA ALA A 21 11.94 6.57 12.45
C ALA A 21 12.46 6.60 13.89
N ASP A 22 11.55 6.68 14.87
CA ASP A 22 11.83 6.68 16.31
C ASP A 22 10.88 5.69 17.03
N MET A 23 11.25 5.26 18.24
CA MET A 23 10.39 4.41 19.07
C MET A 23 9.03 5.04 19.36
N ARG A 24 8.94 6.37 19.41
CA ARG A 24 7.68 7.10 19.62
C ARG A 24 6.71 6.98 18.45
N ASP A 25 7.21 6.61 17.27
CA ASP A 25 6.41 6.47 16.06
C ASP A 25 5.92 5.03 15.83
N ILE A 26 6.31 4.08 16.68
CA ILE A 26 5.96 2.66 16.54
C ILE A 26 4.45 2.46 16.52
N ASP A 27 3.71 3.15 17.38
CA ASP A 27 2.25 3.02 17.43
C ASP A 27 1.60 3.49 16.11
N GLY A 28 2.05 4.63 15.58
CA GLY A 28 1.58 5.15 14.29
C GLY A 28 1.92 4.21 13.14
N MET A 29 3.14 3.69 13.11
CA MET A 29 3.58 2.67 12.14
C MET A 29 2.69 1.43 12.20
N THR A 30 2.43 0.88 13.39
CA THR A 30 1.57 -0.28 13.56
C THR A 30 0.14 -0.02 13.07
N ILE A 31 -0.43 1.15 13.39
CA ILE A 31 -1.79 1.50 12.96
C ILE A 31 -1.88 1.62 11.44
N ILE A 32 -0.96 2.34 10.81
CA ILE A 32 -0.92 2.51 9.34
C ILE A 32 -0.75 1.16 8.64
N ASN A 33 0.18 0.32 9.11
CA ASN A 33 0.44 -0.99 8.52
C ASN A 33 -0.77 -1.94 8.66
N GLN A 34 -1.44 -1.91 9.82
CA GLN A 34 -2.65 -2.70 10.03
C GLN A 34 -3.83 -2.19 9.17
N ALA A 35 -3.98 -0.86 9.03
CA ALA A 35 -5.00 -0.25 8.19
C ALA A 35 -4.79 -0.61 6.71
N SER A 36 -3.55 -0.56 6.22
CA SER A 36 -3.15 -1.00 4.88
C SER A 36 -3.52 -2.46 4.63
N ALA A 37 -3.17 -3.37 5.54
CA ALA A 37 -3.50 -4.78 5.42
C ALA A 37 -5.03 -5.04 5.40
N ASN A 38 -5.79 -4.28 6.19
CA ASN A 38 -7.24 -4.36 6.20
C ASN A 38 -7.86 -3.80 4.91
N TRP A 39 -7.32 -2.72 4.38
CA TRP A 39 -7.77 -2.12 3.12
C TRP A 39 -7.55 -3.07 1.94
N LEU A 40 -6.34 -3.61 1.79
CA LEU A 40 -6.03 -4.58 0.74
C LEU A 40 -6.80 -5.90 0.90
N GLY A 41 -7.15 -6.27 2.13
CA GLY A 41 -8.01 -7.42 2.44
C GLY A 41 -9.52 -7.14 2.28
N GLY A 42 -9.93 -5.94 1.89
CA GLY A 42 -11.34 -5.55 1.73
C GLY A 42 -12.12 -5.42 3.04
N LYS A 43 -11.44 -5.39 4.20
CA LYS A 43 -12.03 -5.23 5.54
C LYS A 43 -12.16 -3.76 5.96
N LEU A 44 -11.47 -2.87 5.26
CA LEU A 44 -11.50 -1.42 5.45
C LEU A 44 -11.82 -0.76 4.11
N ASP A 45 -12.74 0.19 4.08
CA ASP A 45 -13.05 0.93 2.86
C ASP A 45 -11.96 1.98 2.56
N THR A 46 -11.88 2.40 1.29
CA THR A 46 -10.88 3.37 0.82
C THR A 46 -10.99 4.72 1.51
N GLY A 47 -12.20 5.19 1.83
CA GLY A 47 -12.40 6.47 2.50
C GLY A 47 -11.78 6.46 3.89
N THR A 48 -12.14 5.45 4.70
CA THR A 48 -11.59 5.29 6.05
C THR A 48 -10.06 5.09 6.03
N TYR A 49 -9.53 4.35 5.05
CA TYR A 49 -8.08 4.20 4.90
C TYR A 49 -7.40 5.54 4.58
N PHE A 50 -7.96 6.33 3.68
CA PHE A 50 -7.39 7.62 3.28
C PHE A 50 -7.44 8.63 4.42
N ASP A 51 -8.54 8.66 5.18
CA ASP A 51 -8.66 9.48 6.39
C ASP A 51 -7.61 9.08 7.44
N THR A 52 -7.31 7.78 7.55
CA THR A 52 -6.24 7.29 8.44
C THR A 52 -4.88 7.82 8.00
N LEU A 53 -4.56 7.77 6.71
CA LEU A 53 -3.28 8.30 6.19
C LEU A 53 -3.16 9.81 6.42
N ASP A 54 -4.22 10.57 6.11
CA ASP A 54 -4.24 12.03 6.29
C ASP A 54 -4.08 12.41 7.78
N HIS A 55 -4.70 11.66 8.69
CA HIS A 55 -4.53 11.83 10.14
C HIS A 55 -3.06 11.76 10.58
N TYR A 56 -2.26 10.91 9.94
CA TYR A 56 -0.82 10.78 10.19
C TYR A 56 0.04 11.67 9.29
N GLY A 57 -0.56 12.57 8.51
CA GLY A 57 0.15 13.50 7.63
C GLY A 57 0.73 12.86 6.37
N ILE A 58 0.22 11.68 5.99
CA ILE A 58 0.61 10.97 4.77
C ILE A 58 -0.38 11.32 3.67
N ASP A 59 0.11 11.83 2.53
CA ASP A 59 -0.72 12.05 1.34
C ASP A 59 -1.24 10.70 0.81
N PRO A 60 -2.57 10.45 0.90
CA PRO A 60 -3.11 9.13 0.61
C PRO A 60 -2.94 8.75 -0.86
N HIS A 61 -3.14 9.69 -1.79
CA HIS A 61 -3.01 9.45 -3.21
C HIS A 61 -1.57 9.15 -3.61
N LYS A 62 -0.61 9.88 -3.04
CA LYS A 62 0.82 9.60 -3.26
C LYS A 62 1.23 8.24 -2.70
N HIS A 63 0.70 7.88 -1.53
CA HIS A 63 1.04 6.63 -0.84
C HIS A 63 0.56 5.39 -1.59
N VAL A 64 -0.68 5.41 -2.10
CA VAL A 64 -1.26 4.24 -2.78
C VAL A 64 -0.85 4.11 -4.24
N LYS A 65 -0.41 5.20 -4.88
CA LYS A 65 -0.08 5.23 -6.31
C LYS A 65 0.86 4.10 -6.78
N PRO A 66 1.94 3.72 -6.08
CA PRO A 66 2.79 2.60 -6.52
C PRO A 66 2.05 1.26 -6.58
N VAL A 67 1.11 1.02 -5.65
CA VAL A 67 0.27 -0.18 -5.66
C VAL A 67 -0.73 -0.13 -6.80
N GLU A 68 -1.37 1.02 -7.03
CA GLU A 68 -2.28 1.21 -8.15
C GLU A 68 -1.56 0.97 -9.48
N GLU A 69 -0.38 1.55 -9.69
CA GLU A 69 0.43 1.37 -10.91
C GLU A 69 0.79 -0.10 -11.15
N LEU A 70 1.07 -0.88 -10.10
CA LEU A 70 1.32 -2.32 -10.23
C LEU A 70 0.06 -3.11 -10.52
N ALA A 71 -1.03 -2.82 -9.81
CA ALA A 71 -2.32 -3.47 -10.04
C ALA A 71 -2.82 -3.23 -11.47
N PHE A 72 -2.63 -2.02 -12.02
CA PHE A 72 -2.99 -1.68 -13.40
C PHE A 72 -2.05 -2.32 -14.44
N ASN A 73 -0.76 -2.49 -14.12
CA ASN A 73 0.20 -3.15 -15.01
C ASN A 73 0.08 -4.68 -14.99
N GLN A 74 -0.56 -5.26 -13.98
CA GLN A 74 -0.99 -6.66 -13.98
C GLN A 74 -2.29 -6.77 -14.77
N ILE A 75 -2.19 -7.05 -16.07
CA ILE A 75 -3.34 -7.40 -16.92
C ILE A 75 -4.13 -8.53 -16.24
N VAL A 76 -5.33 -8.22 -15.76
CA VAL A 76 -6.26 -9.23 -15.25
C VAL A 76 -6.87 -9.96 -16.45
N THR A 77 -6.37 -11.15 -16.75
CA THR A 77 -7.06 -12.07 -17.67
C THR A 77 -8.26 -12.64 -16.94
N VAL A 78 -9.44 -12.06 -17.16
CA VAL A 78 -10.69 -12.67 -16.71
C VAL A 78 -11.05 -13.77 -17.71
N GLU A 79 -10.87 -15.04 -17.35
CA GLU A 79 -11.48 -16.13 -18.11
C GLU A 79 -12.98 -16.09 -17.88
N LEU A 80 -13.72 -15.52 -18.84
CA LEU A 80 -15.17 -15.65 -18.91
C LEU A 80 -15.49 -17.06 -19.40
N PHE A 81 -15.80 -17.97 -18.47
CA PHE A 81 -16.48 -19.22 -18.83
C PHE A 81 -17.91 -18.88 -19.25
N LEU A 82 -18.15 -18.92 -20.57
CA LEU A 82 -19.47 -18.89 -21.20
C LEU A 82 -20.06 -20.30 -21.28
#